data_AF-W6QXY9-F1
#
_entry.id   AF-W6QXY9-F1
#
_cell.length_a   1.000
_cell.length_b   1.000
_cell.length_c   1.000
_cell.angle_alpha   90.00
_cell.angle_beta   90.00
_cell.angle_gamma   90.00
#
_symmetry.space_group_name_H-M   'P 1'
#
loop_
_entity.id
_entity.type
_entity.pdbx_description
1 polymer ?
#
loop_
_entity_poly.entity_id
_entity_poly.type
_entity_poly.pdbx_seq_one_letter_code
_entity_poly.pdbx_strand_id
1 'polypeptide(L)'
;MSTYIRSIKPNISEYLARSPTMPQGTGSLTSDKGRVLGQFEVEGAQYIFVGNLTGFGQSFSLPNADVTYESADQLHKESEEFERLPVEKDQIELRLKNGVAITGGFDMPFSDGEMKKAIIVGGGGKWVKL
;
A
#
# COMPACT_ATOMS: atom_id res chain seq x y z
N MET A 1 -43.40 -32.27 34.37
CA MET A 1 -43.04 -30.92 33.90
C MET A 1 -41.53 -30.88 33.78
N SER A 2 -40.98 -30.84 32.56
CA SER A 2 -39.53 -30.95 32.31
C SER A 2 -39.02 -29.62 31.76
N THR A 3 -38.12 -28.96 32.49
CA THR A 3 -37.58 -27.64 32.14
C THR A 3 -36.31 -27.82 31.32
N TYR A 4 -36.37 -27.52 30.02
CA TYR A 4 -35.19 -27.53 29.14
C TYR A 4 -34.36 -26.26 29.37
N ILE A 5 -33.16 -26.40 29.95
CA ILE A 5 -32.14 -25.36 29.95
C ILE A 5 -31.45 -25.38 28.58
N ARG A 6 -31.76 -24.42 27.70
CA ARG A 6 -30.97 -24.20 26.48
C ARG A 6 -29.63 -23.59 26.88
N SER A 7 -28.58 -24.40 26.79
CA SER A 7 -27.18 -23.96 26.90
C SER A 7 -26.86 -23.05 25.70
N ILE A 8 -26.70 -21.75 25.96
CA ILE A 8 -26.23 -20.78 24.97
C ILE A 8 -24.71 -20.91 24.92
N LYS A 9 -24.20 -21.72 23.99
CA LYS A 9 -22.78 -21.71 23.66
C LYS A 9 -22.49 -20.38 22.93
N PRO A 10 -21.58 -19.52 23.43
CA PRO A 10 -21.15 -18.37 22.64
C PRO A 10 -20.45 -18.89 21.37
N ASN A 11 -20.91 -18.44 20.21
CA ASN A 11 -20.34 -18.81 18.93
C ASN A 11 -19.01 -18.07 18.76
N ILE A 12 -17.91 -18.73 19.13
CA ILE A 12 -16.54 -18.19 19.09
C ILE A 12 -16.11 -17.80 17.65
N SER A 13 -16.88 -18.21 16.63
CA SER A 13 -16.63 -17.88 15.22
C SER A 13 -16.77 -16.39 14.88
N GLU A 14 -17.51 -15.60 15.68
CA GLU A 14 -17.65 -14.15 15.40
C GLU A 14 -16.44 -13.31 15.86
N TYR A 15 -15.59 -13.85 16.73
CA TYR A 15 -14.41 -13.12 17.24
C TYR A 15 -13.14 -13.33 16.40
N LEU A 16 -13.11 -14.31 15.49
CA LEU A 16 -11.95 -14.60 14.65
C LEU A 16 -12.00 -13.93 13.25
N ALA A 17 -13.08 -13.21 12.93
CA ALA A 17 -13.29 -12.61 11.60
C ALA A 17 -13.12 -11.08 11.54
N ARG A 18 -12.55 -10.47 12.59
CA ARG A 18 -12.21 -9.04 12.59
C ARG A 18 -10.72 -8.83 12.79
N SER A 19 -9.91 -9.39 11.90
CA SER A 19 -8.73 -8.63 11.49
C SER A 19 -9.29 -7.28 10.99
N PRO A 20 -8.86 -6.12 11.48
CA PRO A 20 -9.27 -4.87 10.88
C PRO A 20 -8.92 -4.97 9.39
N THR A 21 -9.93 -5.06 8.53
CA THR A 21 -9.72 -4.89 7.10
C THR A 21 -9.27 -3.46 6.96
N MET A 22 -7.95 -3.25 6.87
CA MET A 22 -7.39 -1.94 6.62
C MET A 22 -8.11 -1.41 5.38
N PRO A 23 -8.63 -0.17 5.41
CA PRO A 23 -9.15 0.47 4.22
C PRO A 23 -8.18 0.33 3.03
N GLN A 24 -8.72 0.00 1.86
CA GLN A 24 -7.94 -0.23 0.65
C GLN A 24 -8.47 0.63 -0.50
N GLY A 25 -7.57 1.15 -1.30
CA GLY A 25 -7.85 1.70 -2.63
C GLY A 25 -7.08 0.93 -3.69
N THR A 26 -7.48 1.10 -4.94
CA THR A 26 -6.81 0.45 -6.08
C THR A 26 -6.46 1.49 -7.14
N GLY A 27 -5.43 1.22 -7.92
CA GLY A 27 -4.96 2.19 -8.88
C GLY A 27 -3.72 1.75 -9.62
N SER A 28 -2.97 2.76 -10.08
CA SER A 28 -1.70 2.54 -10.75
C SER A 28 -0.60 3.36 -10.10
N LEU A 29 0.63 2.84 -10.18
CA LEU A 29 1.83 3.53 -9.74
C LEU A 29 2.90 3.42 -10.82
N THR A 30 3.51 4.53 -11.17
CA THR A 30 4.63 4.57 -12.11
C THR A 30 5.80 5.27 -11.47
N SER A 31 7.01 4.85 -11.85
CA SER A 31 8.24 5.55 -11.55
C SER A 31 8.99 5.82 -12.84
N ASP A 32 9.43 7.06 -13.05
CA ASP A 32 10.39 7.41 -14.09
C ASP A 32 11.62 8.06 -13.46
N LYS A 33 12.77 7.36 -13.54
CA LYS A 33 14.05 7.82 -12.96
C LYS A 33 13.93 8.25 -11.50
N GLY A 34 13.13 7.52 -10.73
CA GLY A 34 12.86 7.78 -9.31
C GLY A 34 11.74 8.78 -9.04
N ARG A 35 11.18 9.48 -10.04
CA ARG A 35 9.96 10.28 -9.84
C ARG A 35 8.76 9.37 -9.85
N VAL A 36 7.99 9.37 -8.77
CA VAL A 36 6.82 8.50 -8.59
C VAL A 36 5.54 9.28 -8.82
N LEU A 37 4.67 8.71 -9.64
CA LEU A 37 3.31 9.19 -9.85
C LEU A 37 2.35 8.01 -9.69
N GLY A 38 1.44 8.13 -8.73
CA GLY A 38 0.37 7.16 -8.50
C GLY A 38 -0.99 7.81 -8.65
N GLN A 39 -1.96 7.04 -9.12
CA GLN A 39 -3.36 7.43 -9.22
C GLN A 39 -4.18 6.31 -8.61
N PHE A 40 -4.93 6.61 -7.56
CA PHE A 40 -5.68 5.65 -6.78
C PHE A 40 -7.12 6.10 -6.60
N GLU A 41 -8.04 5.15 -6.71
CA GLU A 41 -9.41 5.33 -6.26
C GLU A 41 -9.50 4.83 -4.82
N VAL A 42 -9.90 5.74 -3.92
CA VAL A 42 -10.04 5.48 -2.50
C VAL A 42 -11.40 6.00 -2.06
N GLU A 43 -12.26 5.11 -1.56
CA GLU A 43 -13.61 5.46 -1.09
C GLU A 43 -14.46 6.23 -2.14
N GLY A 44 -14.28 5.91 -3.43
CA GLY A 44 -14.98 6.56 -4.54
C GLY A 44 -14.48 7.96 -4.90
N ALA A 45 -13.35 8.40 -4.32
CA ALA A 45 -12.65 9.62 -4.71
C ALA A 45 -11.30 9.29 -5.35
N GLN A 46 -10.86 10.12 -6.30
CA GLN A 46 -9.57 9.97 -6.96
C GLN A 46 -8.49 10.72 -6.20
N TYR A 47 -7.39 10.03 -5.95
CA TYR A 47 -6.20 10.55 -5.28
C TYR A 47 -4.98 10.38 -6.18
N ILE A 48 -4.16 11.43 -6.26
CA ILE A 48 -2.86 11.39 -6.92
C ILE A 48 -1.78 11.36 -5.84
N PHE A 49 -0.89 10.38 -5.91
CA PHE A 49 0.35 10.38 -5.15
C PHE A 49 1.49 10.91 -6.04
N VAL A 50 2.23 11.91 -5.55
CA VAL A 50 3.42 12.43 -6.23
C VAL A 50 4.59 12.35 -5.27
N GLY A 51 5.64 11.64 -5.66
CA GLY A 51 6.80 11.42 -4.80
C GLY A 51 8.11 11.32 -5.58
N ASN A 52 9.19 11.15 -4.83
CA ASN A 52 10.52 10.85 -5.35
C ASN A 52 11.16 9.76 -4.52
N LEU A 53 11.72 8.77 -5.21
CA LEU A 53 12.55 7.70 -4.72
C LEU A 53 14.02 8.12 -4.84
N THR A 54 14.77 8.04 -3.75
CA THR A 54 16.22 8.31 -3.77
C THR A 54 16.98 6.99 -3.83
N GLY A 55 18.05 6.94 -4.63
CA GLY A 55 18.86 5.74 -4.81
C GLY A 55 18.28 4.73 -5.81
N PHE A 56 16.99 4.81 -6.16
CA PHE A 56 16.34 3.92 -7.13
C PHE A 56 16.05 4.66 -8.44
N GLY A 57 16.89 4.42 -9.45
CA GLY A 57 16.82 5.09 -10.74
C GLY A 57 16.11 4.30 -11.85
N GLN A 58 15.64 3.09 -11.57
CA GLN A 58 14.95 2.28 -12.57
C GLN A 58 13.51 2.75 -12.73
N SER A 59 13.03 2.76 -13.97
CA SER A 59 11.64 3.08 -14.26
C SER A 59 10.79 1.81 -14.12
N PHE A 60 9.58 1.95 -13.58
CA PHE A 60 8.64 0.84 -13.44
C PHE A 60 7.20 1.30 -13.60
N SER A 61 6.32 0.33 -13.82
CA SER A 61 4.88 0.51 -13.82
C SER A 61 4.20 -0.62 -13.04
N LEU A 62 3.23 -0.24 -12.23
CA LEU A 62 2.34 -1.11 -11.47
C LEU A 62 0.91 -0.74 -11.88
N PRO A 63 0.34 -1.41 -12.89
CA PRO A 63 -0.99 -1.08 -13.41
C PRO A 63 -2.11 -1.45 -12.42
N ASN A 64 -1.85 -2.38 -11.50
CA ASN A 64 -2.77 -2.84 -10.46
C ASN A 64 -2.08 -2.72 -9.10
N ALA A 65 -1.91 -1.48 -8.65
CA ALA A 65 -1.37 -1.18 -7.33
C ALA A 65 -2.50 -1.00 -6.32
N ASP A 66 -2.34 -1.59 -5.14
CA ASP A 66 -3.21 -1.40 -4.00
C ASP A 66 -2.61 -0.35 -3.08
N VAL A 67 -3.45 0.49 -2.47
CA VAL A 67 -3.06 1.38 -1.37
C VAL A 67 -3.79 0.97 -0.11
N THR A 68 -3.06 0.71 0.96
CA THR A 68 -3.63 0.44 2.29
C THR A 68 -3.31 1.57 3.24
N TYR A 69 -4.30 1.96 4.06
CA TYR A 69 -4.20 3.06 5.00
C TYR A 69 -5.08 2.78 6.23
N GLU A 70 -4.87 3.49 7.33
CA GLU A 70 -5.68 3.37 8.55
C GLU A 70 -6.84 4.37 8.57
N SER A 71 -6.64 5.59 8.05
CA SER A 71 -7.65 6.64 7.90
C SER A 71 -7.35 7.50 6.67
N ALA A 72 -8.40 7.96 5.98
CA ALA A 72 -8.27 8.86 4.83
C ALA A 72 -7.54 10.18 5.18
N ASP A 73 -7.52 10.58 6.46
CA ASP A 73 -6.75 11.73 6.94
C ASP A 73 -5.24 11.59 6.64
N GLN A 74 -4.71 10.36 6.59
CA GLN A 74 -3.31 10.11 6.23
C GLN A 74 -3.01 10.46 4.77
N LEU A 75 -4.02 10.44 3.89
CA LEU A 75 -3.94 10.83 2.49
C LEU A 75 -4.14 12.34 2.28
N HIS A 76 -4.45 13.10 3.34
CA HIS A 76 -4.60 14.57 3.26
C HIS A 76 -3.46 15.32 3.94
N LYS A 77 -2.53 14.61 4.58
CA LYS A 77 -1.36 15.20 5.24
C LYS A 77 -0.35 15.73 4.23
N GLU A 78 0.55 16.59 4.73
CA GLU A 78 1.71 17.09 4.00
C GLU A 78 2.61 15.95 3.48
N SER A 79 3.68 16.30 2.77
CA SER A 79 4.64 15.31 2.27
C SER A 79 5.17 14.42 3.39
N GLU A 80 5.12 13.11 3.16
CA GLU A 80 5.58 12.09 4.11
C GLU A 80 6.78 11.34 3.53
N GLU A 81 7.68 10.91 4.41
CA GLU A 81 8.86 10.15 4.02
C GLU A 81 8.58 8.64 3.94
N PHE A 82 9.32 7.92 3.10
CA PHE A 82 9.30 6.46 3.08
C PHE A 82 9.99 5.89 4.32
N GLU A 83 9.39 4.86 4.93
CA GLU A 83 9.90 4.24 6.16
C GLU A 83 11.07 3.29 5.88
N ARG A 84 10.99 2.54 4.78
CA ARG A 84 12.03 1.74 4.11
C ARG A 84 11.34 0.90 3.03
N LEU A 85 12.00 0.73 1.90
CA LEU A 85 11.40 0.11 0.71
C LEU A 85 12.07 -1.22 0.40
N PRO A 86 11.49 -2.37 0.80
CA PRO A 86 11.84 -3.64 0.21
C PRO A 86 11.28 -3.66 -1.22
N VAL A 87 12.17 -3.50 -2.20
CA VAL A 87 11.85 -3.80 -3.60
C VAL A 87 12.19 -5.27 -3.81
N GLU A 88 11.22 -6.06 -4.24
CA GLU A 88 11.42 -7.45 -4.67
C GLU A 88 11.45 -7.52 -6.22
N LYS A 89 11.76 -8.68 -6.79
CA LYS A 89 11.96 -8.82 -8.25
C LYS A 89 10.68 -8.60 -9.05
N ASP A 90 9.55 -8.98 -8.47
CA ASP A 90 8.23 -9.08 -9.07
C ASP A 90 7.22 -8.14 -8.42
N GLN A 91 7.52 -7.62 -7.24
CA GLN A 91 6.61 -6.76 -6.50
C GLN A 91 7.35 -5.66 -5.73
N ILE A 92 6.61 -4.64 -5.34
CA ILE A 92 7.08 -3.58 -4.47
C ILE A 92 6.11 -3.37 -3.31
N GLU A 93 6.66 -3.02 -2.16
CA GLU A 93 5.92 -2.45 -1.05
C GLU A 93 6.51 -1.08 -0.71
N LEU A 94 5.77 -0.03 -1.05
CA LEU A 94 6.09 1.35 -0.70
C LEU A 94 5.39 1.78 0.57
N ARG A 95 6.07 1.72 1.72
CA ARG A 95 5.53 2.18 3.00
C ARG A 95 6.01 3.59 3.36
N LEU A 96 5.07 4.48 3.63
CA LEU A 96 5.28 5.81 4.21
C LEU A 96 5.30 5.74 5.73
N LYS A 97 6.05 6.62 6.39
CA LYS A 97 6.17 6.67 7.86
C LYS A 97 4.85 6.91 8.59
N ASN A 98 3.87 7.48 7.91
CA ASN A 98 2.53 7.67 8.46
C ASN A 98 1.68 6.38 8.46
N GLY A 99 2.19 5.26 7.96
CA GLY A 99 1.51 3.97 7.92
C GLY A 99 0.83 3.63 6.59
N VAL A 100 0.74 4.58 5.65
CA VAL A 100 0.20 4.31 4.30
C VAL A 100 1.18 3.43 3.54
N ALA A 101 0.68 2.37 2.91
CA ALA A 101 1.48 1.48 2.07
C ALA A 101 0.87 1.35 0.68
N ILE A 102 1.71 1.37 -0.35
CA ILE A 102 1.34 1.07 -1.73
C ILE A 102 2.02 -0.22 -2.13
N THR A 103 1.25 -1.23 -2.51
CA THR A 103 1.75 -2.54 -2.93
C THR A 103 1.36 -2.83 -4.36
N GLY A 104 2.16 -3.59 -5.08
CA GLY A 104 1.74 -4.09 -6.39
C GLY A 104 2.81 -4.92 -7.08
N GLY A 105 2.37 -5.65 -8.11
CA GLY A 105 3.24 -6.39 -9.01
C GLY A 105 3.72 -5.54 -10.17
N PHE A 106 5.01 -5.64 -10.50
CA PHE A 106 5.55 -4.97 -11.69
C PHE A 106 4.94 -5.59 -12.95
N ASP A 107 4.52 -4.75 -13.90
CA ASP A 107 4.08 -5.21 -15.22
C ASP A 107 5.21 -5.96 -15.95
N MET A 108 6.44 -5.49 -15.75
CA MET A 108 7.66 -6.15 -16.21
C MET A 108 8.59 -6.37 -15.01
N PRO A 109 8.68 -7.61 -14.49
CA PRO A 109 9.58 -7.95 -13.39
C PRO A 109 11.05 -7.67 -13.73
N PHE A 110 11.83 -7.28 -12.72
CA PHE A 110 13.26 -7.05 -12.85
C PHE A 110 14.02 -8.38 -12.90
N SER A 111 15.11 -8.41 -13.67
CA SER A 111 16.05 -9.53 -13.68
C SER A 111 16.92 -9.57 -12.42
N ASP A 112 17.46 -10.73 -12.08
CA ASP A 112 18.37 -10.89 -10.93
C ASP A 112 19.59 -9.96 -10.99
N GLY A 113 20.02 -9.57 -12.19
CA GLY A 113 21.13 -8.62 -12.40
C GLY A 113 20.76 -7.18 -12.04
N GLU A 114 19.50 -6.80 -12.23
CA GLU A 114 18.95 -5.47 -11.90
C GLU A 114 18.66 -5.33 -10.41
N MET A 115 18.31 -6.43 -9.74
CA MET A 115 18.03 -6.49 -8.30
C MET A 115 19.28 -6.50 -7.41
N LYS A 116 20.48 -6.76 -7.96
CA LYS A 116 21.75 -6.89 -7.21
C LYS A 116 22.15 -5.67 -6.38
N LYS A 117 21.48 -4.53 -6.54
CA LYS A 117 21.52 -3.45 -5.57
C LYS A 117 20.22 -3.57 -4.78
N ALA A 118 20.27 -4.15 -3.59
CA ALA A 118 19.25 -3.93 -2.58
C ALA A 118 19.25 -2.43 -2.27
N ILE A 119 18.48 -1.67 -3.05
CA ILE A 119 18.49 -0.24 -2.98
C ILE A 119 17.67 0.10 -1.73
N ILE A 120 18.34 0.65 -0.71
CA ILE A 120 17.64 1.39 0.32
C ILE A 120 17.06 2.60 -0.39
N VAL A 121 15.83 2.48 -0.84
CA VAL A 121 15.14 3.56 -1.50
C VAL A 121 14.58 4.45 -0.40
N GLY A 122 15.17 5.64 -0.27
CA GLY A 122 14.64 6.69 0.58
C GLY A 122 13.70 7.57 -0.22
N GLY A 123 13.35 8.72 0.36
CA GLY A 123 12.54 9.75 -0.29
C GLY A 123 11.19 9.91 0.36
N GLY A 124 10.22 10.38 -0.41
CA GLY A 124 8.89 10.66 0.10
C GLY A 124 7.96 11.19 -0.96
N GLY A 125 6.74 11.47 -0.58
CA GLY A 125 5.75 12.03 -1.49
C GLY A 125 4.55 12.60 -0.75
N LYS A 126 3.65 13.19 -1.52
CA LYS A 126 2.42 13.77 -1.01
C LYS A 126 1.23 13.28 -1.82
N TRP A 127 0.08 13.36 -1.19
CA TRP A 127 -1.18 13.01 -1.78
C TRP A 127 -1.94 14.29 -2.17
N VAL A 128 -2.69 14.21 -3.27
CA VAL A 128 -3.56 15.27 -3.76
C VAL A 128 -4.90 14.64 -4.10
N LYS A 129 -5.96 15.10 -3.44
CA LYS A 129 -7.33 14.71 -3.78
C LYS A 129 -7.80 15.53 -4.99
N LEU A 130 -8.44 14.89 -5.96
CA LEU A 130 -9.08 15.55 -7.11
C LEU A 130 -10.56 15.86 -6.85
#